data_AF-A0A550BXW1-F1
#
_entry.id   AF-A0A550BXW1-F1
#
_cell.length_a   1.000
_cell.length_b   1.000
_cell.length_c   1.000
_cell.angle_alpha   90.00
_cell.angle_beta   90.00
_cell.angle_gamma   90.00
#
_symmetry.space_group_name_H-M   'P 1'
#
loop_
_entity.id
_entity.type
_entity.pdbx_description
1 polymer ?
#
loop_
_entity_poly.entity_id
_entity_poly.type
_entity_poly.pdbx_seq_one_letter_code
_entity_poly.pdbx_strand_id
1 'polypeptide(L)'
;MWSWYGKRYLGGAHGVAGILHMLLQCPPHLLSPDACADIWATITWLLRLQDKDGNWRTKAPGQDAAFDKNELIQWCHGAPAMLMLFCRALRHPSASKYTHILPELTRAIDKAASLVYRHGLLRKGLGACHGVAGSVFALLTCARLYLHPPAAWAKGKAPAWATHTRMNSGGSVSSDRSMDTPRAITPTIAPLLTPLASRSPLIPSRTPLLPPTPLPTPAASDDLEAKGRKALSRAVHLAHLVLSPDVFAKMFVPDRPHSLYEGLAGMCCAWAAVLAALRGCGAKEGCWGMPGYDDLIL
;
A
#
# COMPACT_ATOMS: atom_id res chain seq x y z
N MET A 1 0.78 14.27 -15.38
CA MET A 1 0.06 13.94 -14.13
C MET A 1 -1.44 14.25 -14.25
N TRP A 2 -2.30 13.38 -13.71
CA TRP A 2 -3.77 13.52 -13.71
C TRP A 2 -4.24 14.78 -12.96
N SER A 3 -5.38 15.36 -13.37
CA SER A 3 -6.02 16.49 -12.70
C SER A 3 -7.53 16.28 -12.60
N TRP A 4 -8.11 16.71 -11.49
CA TRP A 4 -9.56 16.71 -11.24
C TRP A 4 -9.99 18.09 -10.75
N TYR A 5 -10.96 18.71 -11.43
CA TYR A 5 -11.34 20.12 -11.25
C TYR A 5 -10.12 21.07 -11.21
N GLY A 6 -9.22 20.92 -12.18
CA GLY A 6 -8.01 21.75 -12.32
C GLY A 6 -6.94 21.51 -11.25
N LYS A 7 -7.12 20.55 -10.34
CA LYS A 7 -6.21 20.27 -9.23
C LYS A 7 -5.57 18.89 -9.36
N ARG A 8 -4.27 18.81 -9.07
CA ARG A 8 -3.47 17.57 -9.15
C ARG A 8 -3.46 16.87 -7.79
N TYR A 9 -4.50 16.11 -7.49
CA TYR A 9 -4.66 15.44 -6.20
C TYR A 9 -3.77 14.20 -6.05
N LEU A 10 -3.40 13.89 -4.82
CA LEU A 10 -2.50 12.77 -4.51
C LEU A 10 -3.20 11.53 -3.98
N GLY A 11 -4.30 11.66 -3.23
CA GLY A 11 -4.92 10.55 -2.48
C GLY A 11 -5.72 9.53 -3.31
N GLY A 12 -6.45 8.65 -2.63
CA GLY A 12 -7.05 7.45 -3.23
C GLY A 12 -8.34 7.68 -4.03
N ALA A 13 -9.12 8.71 -3.71
CA ALA A 13 -10.45 8.88 -4.31
C ALA A 13 -10.42 9.51 -5.71
N HIS A 14 -9.63 10.58 -5.88
CA HIS A 14 -9.57 11.36 -7.12
C HIS A 14 -8.14 11.80 -7.44
N GLY A 15 -7.16 11.17 -6.79
CA GLY A 15 -5.74 11.47 -6.94
C GLY A 15 -4.97 10.33 -7.58
N VAL A 16 -3.70 10.61 -7.83
CA VAL A 16 -2.81 9.66 -8.53
C VAL A 16 -2.61 8.36 -7.76
N ALA A 17 -2.68 8.36 -6.42
CA ALA A 17 -2.50 7.12 -5.66
C ALA A 17 -3.58 6.08 -5.97
N GLY A 18 -4.84 6.50 -6.07
CA GLY A 18 -5.94 5.60 -6.45
C GLY A 18 -5.77 5.05 -7.85
N ILE A 19 -5.38 5.90 -8.81
CA ILE A 19 -5.15 5.51 -10.19
C ILE A 19 -4.04 4.45 -10.28
N LEU A 20 -2.88 4.71 -9.65
CA LEU A 20 -1.77 3.76 -9.67
C LEU A 20 -2.12 2.45 -8.95
N HIS A 21 -2.90 2.52 -7.86
CA HIS A 21 -3.35 1.33 -7.14
C HIS A 21 -4.22 0.43 -8.02
N MET A 22 -5.14 1.02 -8.79
CA MET A 22 -5.94 0.29 -9.78
C MET A 22 -5.09 -0.28 -10.93
N LEU A 23 -4.15 0.49 -11.47
CA LEU A 23 -3.27 -0.01 -12.54
C LEU A 23 -2.41 -1.20 -12.08
N LEU A 24 -1.92 -1.17 -10.84
CA LEU A 24 -1.16 -2.27 -10.24
C LEU A 24 -2.01 -3.48 -9.81
N GLN A 25 -3.34 -3.40 -9.97
CA GLN A 25 -4.23 -4.56 -9.85
C GLN A 25 -4.41 -5.31 -11.16
N CYS A 26 -4.11 -4.69 -12.29
CA CYS A 26 -4.17 -5.36 -13.57
C CYS A 26 -3.11 -6.48 -13.63
N PRO A 27 -3.42 -7.62 -14.26
CA PRO A 27 -2.42 -8.64 -14.56
C PRO A 27 -1.19 -8.02 -15.25
N PRO A 28 0.04 -8.39 -14.84
CA PRO A 28 1.26 -7.72 -15.32
C PRO A 28 1.43 -7.71 -16.85
N HIS A 29 0.86 -8.69 -17.55
CA HIS A 29 0.93 -8.81 -19.00
C HIS A 29 0.07 -7.76 -19.74
N LEU A 30 -0.86 -7.09 -19.06
CA LEU A 30 -1.65 -5.99 -19.61
C LEU A 30 -0.94 -4.64 -19.51
N LEU A 31 0.13 -4.55 -18.71
CA LEU A 31 0.93 -3.34 -18.57
C LEU A 31 2.12 -3.40 -19.53
N SER A 32 2.20 -2.46 -20.47
CA SER A 32 3.38 -2.32 -21.33
C SER A 32 4.62 -1.99 -20.49
N PRO A 33 5.84 -2.30 -20.98
CA PRO A 33 7.08 -1.92 -20.30
C PRO A 33 7.16 -0.42 -19.99
N ASP A 34 6.73 0.44 -20.91
CA ASP A 34 6.75 1.89 -20.76
C ASP A 34 5.72 2.35 -19.71
N ALA A 35 4.51 1.81 -19.74
CA ALA A 35 3.49 2.10 -18.71
C ALA A 35 3.98 1.67 -17.32
N CYS A 36 4.66 0.52 -17.24
CA CYS A 36 5.28 0.08 -16.00
C CYS A 36 6.38 1.06 -15.55
N ALA A 37 7.22 1.56 -16.47
CA ALA A 37 8.24 2.55 -16.14
C ALA A 37 7.63 3.85 -15.58
N ASP A 38 6.56 4.35 -16.20
CA ASP A 38 5.85 5.56 -15.75
C ASP A 38 5.19 5.39 -14.37
N ILE A 39 4.58 4.21 -14.12
CA ILE A 39 4.00 3.88 -12.82
C ILE A 39 5.07 3.95 -11.73
N TRP A 40 6.21 3.29 -11.94
CA TRP A 40 7.28 3.26 -10.94
C TRP A 40 7.98 4.60 -10.78
N ALA A 41 8.20 5.35 -11.87
CA ALA A 41 8.70 6.72 -11.79
C ALA A 41 7.77 7.61 -10.96
N THR A 42 6.46 7.44 -11.09
CA THR A 42 5.46 8.17 -10.30
C THR A 42 5.46 7.74 -8.84
N ILE A 43 5.59 6.45 -8.55
CA ILE A 43 5.75 5.95 -7.17
C ILE A 43 7.01 6.52 -6.51
N THR A 44 8.14 6.53 -7.22
CA THR A 44 9.39 7.11 -6.74
C THR A 44 9.24 8.61 -6.48
N TRP A 45 8.49 9.34 -7.32
CA TRP A 45 8.17 10.74 -7.06
C TRP A 45 7.29 10.92 -5.81
N LEU A 46 6.21 10.12 -5.67
CA LEU A 46 5.35 10.14 -4.48
C LEU A 46 6.13 9.84 -3.20
N LEU A 47 7.09 8.90 -3.26
CA LEU A 47 7.94 8.54 -2.13
C LEU A 47 8.71 9.75 -1.58
N ARG A 48 9.25 10.59 -2.47
CA ARG A 48 9.97 11.83 -2.11
C ARG A 48 9.06 12.93 -1.53
N LEU A 49 7.75 12.81 -1.70
CA LEU A 49 6.79 13.77 -1.14
C LEU A 49 6.36 13.43 0.30
N GLN A 50 6.77 12.28 0.85
CA GLN A 50 6.45 11.95 2.23
C GLN A 50 7.09 12.99 3.16
N ASP A 51 6.29 13.60 4.02
CA ASP A 51 6.81 14.53 5.00
C ASP A 51 7.52 13.81 6.17
N LYS A 52 8.09 14.60 7.08
CA LYS A 52 8.80 14.10 8.26
C LYS A 52 7.93 13.23 9.19
N ASP A 53 6.62 13.49 9.22
CA ASP A 53 5.66 12.83 10.12
C ASP A 53 5.08 11.56 9.46
N GLY A 54 5.34 11.36 8.17
CA GLY A 54 4.92 10.20 7.39
C GLY A 54 3.66 10.42 6.56
N ASN A 55 3.23 11.68 6.37
CA ASN A 55 2.02 12.04 5.64
C ASN A 55 2.31 12.57 4.22
N TRP A 56 1.23 12.75 3.45
CA TRP A 56 1.24 13.37 2.12
C TRP A 56 0.18 14.44 2.01
N ARG A 57 0.55 15.55 1.40
CA ARG A 57 -0.37 16.66 1.11
C ARG A 57 -1.52 16.20 0.24
N THR A 58 -2.62 16.94 0.28
CA THR A 58 -3.80 16.61 -0.53
C THR A 58 -3.52 16.73 -2.03
N LYS A 59 -2.63 17.64 -2.43
CA LYS A 59 -2.30 18.00 -3.82
C LYS A 59 -0.79 18.03 -4.06
N ALA A 60 -0.41 17.83 -5.31
CA ALA A 60 0.97 17.93 -5.78
C ALA A 60 1.53 19.36 -5.60
N PRO A 61 2.82 19.51 -5.22
CA PRO A 61 3.48 20.81 -5.12
C PRO A 61 3.37 21.65 -6.41
N GLY A 62 3.06 22.94 -6.30
CA GLY A 62 2.85 23.90 -7.39
C GLY A 62 2.81 25.35 -6.90
N GLN A 63 2.46 26.31 -7.76
CA GLN A 63 2.57 27.75 -7.46
C GLN A 63 1.72 28.24 -6.27
N ASP A 64 0.61 27.57 -5.95
CA ASP A 64 -0.28 27.92 -4.83
C ASP A 64 -0.01 27.13 -3.53
N ALA A 65 1.21 26.62 -3.34
CA ALA A 65 1.56 25.70 -2.24
C ALA A 65 1.55 26.30 -0.82
N ALA A 66 1.22 27.57 -0.66
CA ALA A 66 1.44 28.31 0.59
C ALA A 66 0.48 27.96 1.75
N PHE A 67 -0.66 27.30 1.49
CA PHE A 67 -1.70 27.17 2.54
C PHE A 67 -2.36 25.79 2.69
N ASP A 68 -1.87 24.75 2.03
CA ASP A 68 -2.46 23.41 2.23
C ASP A 68 -1.82 22.72 3.45
N LYS A 69 -2.45 22.87 4.62
CA LYS A 69 -2.02 22.18 5.83
C LYS A 69 -2.08 20.67 5.62
N ASN A 70 -0.96 19.97 5.87
CA ASN A 70 -0.85 18.53 5.67
C ASN A 70 -1.47 17.71 6.81
N GLU A 71 -2.71 18.02 7.17
CA GLU A 71 -3.39 17.50 8.36
C GLU A 71 -4.31 16.31 8.06
N LEU A 72 -4.71 16.10 6.80
CA LEU A 72 -5.63 15.03 6.45
C LEU A 72 -4.92 13.68 6.43
N ILE A 73 -5.48 12.73 7.19
CA ILE A 73 -5.00 11.34 7.31
C ILE A 73 -6.19 10.45 6.97
N GLN A 74 -6.60 10.50 5.70
CA GLN A 74 -7.82 9.88 5.16
C GLN A 74 -7.46 9.09 3.89
N TRP A 75 -8.25 8.08 3.52
CA TRP A 75 -8.00 7.37 2.26
C TRP A 75 -8.15 8.31 1.06
N CYS A 76 -9.16 9.18 1.05
CA CYS A 76 -9.28 10.17 -0.03
C CYS A 76 -8.11 11.16 -0.06
N HIS A 77 -7.49 11.47 1.09
CA HIS A 77 -6.44 12.46 1.24
C HIS A 77 -5.45 12.10 2.37
N GLY A 78 -4.24 11.69 1.99
CA GLY A 78 -3.12 11.50 2.92
C GLY A 78 -2.58 10.08 2.99
N ALA A 79 -1.93 9.77 4.11
CA ALA A 79 -1.18 8.55 4.33
C ALA A 79 -1.93 7.22 4.09
N PRO A 80 -3.22 7.06 4.42
CA PRO A 80 -3.89 5.77 4.22
C PRO A 80 -3.86 5.27 2.76
N ALA A 81 -4.11 6.13 1.77
CA ALA A 81 -4.05 5.71 0.36
C ALA A 81 -2.61 5.41 -0.11
N MET A 82 -1.64 6.20 0.34
CA MET A 82 -0.23 5.98 0.00
C MET A 82 0.29 4.67 0.59
N LEU A 83 -0.09 4.38 1.84
CA LEU A 83 0.22 3.10 2.49
C LEU A 83 -0.31 1.92 1.67
N MET A 84 -1.58 1.97 1.27
CA MET A 84 -2.19 0.91 0.46
C MET A 84 -1.51 0.77 -0.91
N LEU A 85 -1.24 1.89 -1.60
CA LEU A 85 -0.52 1.90 -2.88
C LEU A 85 0.87 1.28 -2.76
N PHE A 86 1.65 1.68 -1.77
CA PHE A 86 3.03 1.20 -1.64
C PHE A 86 3.08 -0.28 -1.28
N CYS A 87 2.18 -0.74 -0.42
CA CYS A 87 2.02 -2.17 -0.16
C CYS A 87 1.63 -2.93 -1.43
N ARG A 88 0.71 -2.39 -2.25
CA ARG A 88 0.33 -2.98 -3.54
C ARG A 88 1.51 -3.03 -4.51
N ALA A 89 2.27 -1.94 -4.62
CA ALA A 89 3.46 -1.86 -5.48
C ALA A 89 4.52 -2.89 -5.11
N LEU A 90 4.78 -3.09 -3.81
CA LEU A 90 5.72 -4.10 -3.32
C LEU A 90 5.28 -5.54 -3.60
N ARG A 91 3.97 -5.78 -3.73
CA ARG A 91 3.41 -7.09 -4.09
C ARG A 91 3.38 -7.35 -5.59
N HIS A 92 3.39 -6.31 -6.41
CA HIS A 92 3.33 -6.45 -7.86
C HIS A 92 4.61 -7.11 -8.41
N PRO A 93 4.53 -8.08 -9.35
CA PRO A 93 5.70 -8.81 -9.87
C PRO A 93 6.81 -7.92 -10.44
N SER A 94 6.46 -6.76 -10.99
CA SER A 94 7.43 -5.81 -11.53
C SER A 94 8.35 -5.19 -10.48
N ALA A 95 8.02 -5.26 -9.18
CA ALA A 95 8.84 -4.72 -8.10
C ALA A 95 10.28 -5.27 -8.10
N SER A 96 10.45 -6.49 -8.61
CA SER A 96 11.76 -7.12 -8.83
C SER A 96 12.71 -6.31 -9.73
N LYS A 97 12.18 -5.45 -10.62
CA LYS A 97 12.96 -4.56 -11.50
C LYS A 97 13.38 -3.25 -10.83
N TYR A 98 12.78 -2.90 -9.69
CA TYR A 98 12.95 -1.60 -9.01
C TYR A 98 13.58 -1.77 -7.61
N THR A 99 14.48 -2.74 -7.46
CA THR A 99 15.10 -3.09 -6.16
C THR A 99 15.75 -1.92 -5.43
N HIS A 100 16.26 -0.93 -6.18
CA HIS A 100 16.94 0.24 -5.65
C HIS A 100 16.06 1.15 -4.77
N ILE A 101 14.74 1.23 -5.00
CA ILE A 101 13.84 2.08 -4.18
C ILE A 101 13.13 1.33 -3.05
N LEU A 102 13.10 0.00 -3.09
CA LEU A 102 12.34 -0.79 -2.13
C LEU A 102 12.73 -0.57 -0.64
N PRO A 103 14.01 -0.31 -0.28
CA PRO A 103 14.37 0.04 1.09
C PRO A 103 13.67 1.32 1.57
N GLU A 104 13.63 2.34 0.71
CA GLU A 104 13.00 3.62 1.04
C GLU A 104 11.48 3.49 1.06
N LEU A 105 10.91 2.75 0.12
CA LEU A 105 9.48 2.46 0.06
C LEU A 105 8.98 1.76 1.34
N THR A 106 9.76 0.81 1.85
CA THR A 106 9.44 0.08 3.10
C THR A 106 9.52 1.00 4.33
N ARG A 107 10.54 1.86 4.40
CA ARG A 107 10.60 2.89 5.46
C ARG A 107 9.39 3.82 5.40
N ALA A 108 8.95 4.19 4.20
CA ALA A 108 7.77 5.04 4.03
C ALA A 108 6.48 4.33 4.47
N ILE A 109 6.33 3.03 4.16
CA ILE A 109 5.24 2.18 4.67
C ILE A 109 5.22 2.15 6.20
N ASP A 110 6.38 1.91 6.84
CA ASP A 110 6.48 1.81 8.30
C ASP A 110 6.12 3.14 9.00
N LYS A 111 6.57 4.26 8.43
CA LYS A 111 6.19 5.61 8.88
C LYS A 111 4.70 5.87 8.71
N ALA A 112 4.16 5.62 7.51
CA ALA A 112 2.75 5.83 7.20
C ALA A 112 1.84 4.98 8.10
N ALA A 113 2.16 3.68 8.29
CA ALA A 113 1.40 2.80 9.17
C ALA A 113 1.41 3.28 10.64
N SER A 114 2.54 3.84 11.09
CA SER A 114 2.63 4.41 12.44
C SER A 114 1.84 5.72 12.58
N LEU A 115 1.82 6.56 11.55
CA LEU A 115 1.00 7.77 11.51
C LEU A 115 -0.50 7.44 11.48
N VAL A 116 -0.91 6.54 10.56
CA VAL A 116 -2.30 6.09 10.42
C VAL A 116 -2.81 5.48 11.72
N TYR A 117 -1.99 4.72 12.45
CA TYR A 117 -2.41 4.22 13.75
C TYR A 117 -2.62 5.34 14.79
N ARG A 118 -1.70 6.31 14.88
CA ARG A 118 -1.78 7.39 15.87
C ARG A 118 -2.94 8.36 15.64
N HIS A 119 -3.34 8.56 14.39
CA HIS A 119 -4.31 9.59 14.01
C HIS A 119 -5.52 9.07 13.23
N GLY A 120 -5.58 7.76 12.95
CA GLY A 120 -6.62 7.15 12.12
C GLY A 120 -7.94 6.89 12.81
N LEU A 121 -8.05 7.16 14.12
CA LEU A 121 -9.33 7.24 14.83
C LEU A 121 -10.02 8.58 14.50
N LEU A 122 -10.47 8.70 13.26
CA LEU A 122 -11.10 9.90 12.73
C LEU A 122 -12.49 10.09 13.35
N ARG A 123 -12.84 11.35 13.65
CA ARG A 123 -14.16 11.71 14.18
C ARG A 123 -15.20 12.00 13.10
N LYS A 124 -14.80 12.19 11.84
CA LYS A 124 -15.69 12.59 10.74
C LYS A 124 -16.74 11.52 10.38
N GLY A 125 -16.48 10.26 10.72
CA GLY A 125 -17.40 9.17 10.49
C GLY A 125 -16.69 7.83 10.53
N LEU A 126 -17.45 6.78 10.27
CA LEU A 126 -16.97 5.41 10.31
C LEU A 126 -16.48 4.87 8.97
N GLY A 127 -16.93 5.43 7.85
CA GLY A 127 -16.75 4.84 6.52
C GLY A 127 -15.32 4.84 5.96
N ALA A 128 -15.19 4.26 4.76
CA ALA A 128 -13.88 3.98 4.15
C ALA A 128 -13.13 5.23 3.65
N CYS A 129 -13.83 6.31 3.27
CA CYS A 129 -13.24 7.43 2.55
C CYS A 129 -12.41 8.34 3.46
N HIS A 130 -13.03 8.81 4.53
CA HIS A 130 -12.46 9.72 5.51
C HIS A 130 -12.94 9.40 6.93
N GLY A 131 -13.22 8.13 7.19
CA GLY A 131 -13.59 7.58 8.49
C GLY A 131 -12.63 6.48 8.95
N VAL A 132 -12.95 5.89 10.11
CA VAL A 132 -12.07 4.91 10.77
C VAL A 132 -11.85 3.65 9.92
N ALA A 133 -12.85 3.20 9.17
CA ALA A 133 -12.72 2.02 8.31
C ALA A 133 -11.57 2.16 7.30
N GLY A 134 -11.37 3.35 6.71
CA GLY A 134 -10.26 3.60 5.78
C GLY A 134 -8.89 3.39 6.43
N SER A 135 -8.73 3.85 7.67
CA SER A 135 -7.52 3.63 8.47
C SER A 135 -7.31 2.16 8.80
N VAL A 136 -8.39 1.44 9.15
CA VAL A 136 -8.35 0.00 9.43
C VAL A 136 -7.91 -0.78 8.18
N PHE A 137 -8.51 -0.50 7.02
CA PHE A 137 -8.12 -1.14 5.77
C PHE A 137 -6.65 -0.87 5.41
N ALA A 138 -6.17 0.36 5.56
CA ALA A 138 -4.78 0.68 5.26
C ALA A 138 -3.80 -0.11 6.16
N LEU A 139 -4.11 -0.26 7.46
CA LEU A 139 -3.32 -1.07 8.39
C LEU A 139 -3.42 -2.57 8.09
N LEU A 140 -4.59 -3.06 7.69
CA LEU A 140 -4.79 -4.43 7.24
C LEU A 140 -3.97 -4.73 5.98
N THR A 141 -3.94 -3.83 5.00
CA THR A 141 -3.12 -3.97 3.78
C THR A 141 -1.62 -4.06 4.13
N CYS A 142 -1.16 -3.26 5.10
CA CYS A 142 0.20 -3.36 5.64
C CYS A 142 0.44 -4.70 6.36
N ALA A 143 -0.50 -5.15 7.19
CA ALA A 143 -0.41 -6.46 7.85
C ALA A 143 -0.30 -7.59 6.83
N ARG A 144 -1.11 -7.56 5.75
CA ARG A 144 -1.06 -8.56 4.68
C ARG A 144 0.31 -8.61 4.01
N LEU A 145 0.88 -7.45 3.70
CA LEU A 145 2.20 -7.37 3.06
C LEU A 145 3.24 -8.15 3.87
N TYR A 146 3.25 -7.97 5.19
CA TYR A 146 4.28 -8.52 6.05
C TYR A 146 4.00 -9.93 6.56
N LEU A 147 2.72 -10.29 6.80
CA LEU A 147 2.33 -11.66 7.18
C LEU A 147 2.32 -12.63 5.99
N HIS A 148 2.08 -12.11 4.79
CA HIS A 148 2.03 -12.88 3.55
C HIS A 148 2.90 -12.20 2.49
N PRO A 149 4.23 -12.14 2.70
CA PRO A 149 5.12 -11.48 1.77
C PRO A 149 5.09 -12.19 0.41
N PRO A 150 5.25 -11.45 -0.70
CA PRO A 150 5.30 -12.04 -2.04
C PRO A 150 6.29 -13.21 -2.09
N ALA A 151 5.99 -14.25 -2.88
CA ALA A 151 6.84 -15.43 -2.98
C ALA A 151 8.29 -15.12 -3.39
N ALA A 152 8.49 -14.01 -4.11
CA ALA A 152 9.82 -13.47 -4.43
C ALA A 152 10.65 -13.12 -3.18
N TRP A 153 10.01 -12.82 -2.06
CA TRP A 153 10.65 -12.53 -0.77
C TRP A 153 10.84 -13.81 0.08
N ALA A 154 9.95 -14.80 -0.03
CA ALA A 154 9.98 -15.99 0.82
C ALA A 154 11.08 -17.03 0.45
N LYS A 155 11.55 -17.09 -0.80
CA LYS A 155 12.53 -18.10 -1.26
C LYS A 155 14.00 -17.77 -0.90
N GLY A 156 14.27 -17.33 0.34
CA GLY A 156 15.61 -16.90 0.76
C GLY A 156 16.15 -15.67 0.01
N LYS A 157 15.28 -15.04 -0.79
CA LYS A 157 15.50 -13.80 -1.53
C LYS A 157 14.71 -12.65 -0.91
N ALA A 158 14.38 -12.73 0.38
CA ALA A 158 13.96 -11.56 1.13
C ALA A 158 15.11 -10.58 0.96
N PRO A 159 14.91 -9.49 0.19
CA PRO A 159 16.03 -8.64 -0.13
C PRO A 159 16.55 -8.04 1.19
N ALA A 160 17.86 -7.87 1.32
CA ALA A 160 18.49 -7.50 2.60
C ALA A 160 17.88 -6.24 3.28
N TRP A 161 17.17 -5.40 2.51
CA TRP A 161 16.44 -4.26 3.05
C TRP A 161 15.14 -4.62 3.80
N ALA A 162 14.50 -5.75 3.49
CA ALA A 162 13.26 -6.18 4.12
C ALA A 162 13.47 -6.59 5.58
N THR A 163 14.72 -6.90 5.95
CA THR A 163 15.12 -7.55 7.20
C THR A 163 15.96 -6.66 8.11
N HIS A 164 16.28 -5.43 7.69
CA HIS A 164 17.11 -4.51 8.45
C HIS A 164 16.40 -3.20 8.76
N THR A 165 15.81 -3.12 9.95
CA THR A 165 15.54 -1.85 10.65
C THR A 165 16.56 -1.63 11.76
N ARG A 166 17.83 -1.40 11.40
CA ARG A 166 18.74 -0.73 12.32
C ARG A 166 18.84 0.73 11.90
N MET A 167 18.30 1.60 12.75
CA MET A 167 18.35 3.05 12.56
C MET A 167 19.81 3.48 12.43
N ASN A 168 20.18 4.02 11.28
CA ASN A 168 21.32 4.93 11.19
C ASN A 168 20.76 6.34 11.01
N SER A 169 20.65 7.05 12.12
CA SER A 169 20.47 8.50 12.16
C SER A 169 21.81 9.15 11.81
N GLY A 170 21.92 9.77 10.64
CA GLY A 170 23.10 10.59 10.29
C GLY A 170 23.44 10.53 8.81
N GLY A 171 23.01 11.55 8.08
CA GLY A 171 23.33 11.73 6.67
C GLY A 171 22.48 12.86 6.09
N SER A 172 22.93 14.09 6.26
CA SER A 172 22.35 15.26 5.59
C SER A 172 22.59 15.14 4.09
N VAL A 173 21.52 14.99 3.31
CA VAL A 173 21.57 15.12 1.86
C VAL A 173 21.05 16.50 1.51
N SER A 174 21.92 17.37 0.99
CA SER A 174 21.51 18.61 0.34
C SER A 174 20.77 18.28 -0.95
N SER A 175 19.54 18.76 -1.11
CA SER A 175 18.79 18.61 -2.36
C SER A 175 18.38 19.99 -2.88
N ASP A 176 19.18 20.52 -3.80
CA ASP A 176 18.71 21.51 -4.76
C ASP A 176 18.73 20.86 -6.15
N ARG A 177 17.56 20.35 -6.57
CA ARG A 177 17.23 19.94 -7.95
C ARG A 177 15.74 20.20 -8.15
N SER A 178 15.41 20.87 -9.26
CA SER A 178 14.03 21.21 -9.62
C SER A 178 13.13 19.98 -9.64
N MET A 179 11.95 20.12 -9.03
CA MET A 179 10.95 19.05 -8.92
C MET A 179 10.10 18.96 -10.20
N ASP A 180 10.58 18.22 -11.20
CA ASP A 180 9.76 17.92 -12.36
C ASP A 180 8.74 16.82 -12.03
N THR A 181 7.45 17.14 -12.19
CA THR A 181 6.35 16.19 -12.00
C THR A 181 6.27 15.22 -13.19
N PRO A 182 6.05 13.91 -12.98
CA PRO A 182 5.94 12.93 -14.07
C PRO A 182 4.86 13.28 -15.12
N ARG A 183 5.14 12.97 -16.40
CA ARG A 183 4.21 13.15 -17.53
C ARG A 183 2.94 12.31 -17.33
N ALA A 184 1.84 12.73 -17.98
CA ALA A 184 0.56 12.05 -17.81
C ALA A 184 0.55 10.69 -18.53
N ILE A 185 0.04 9.65 -17.86
CA ILE A 185 -0.24 8.35 -18.47
C ILE A 185 -1.48 8.54 -19.36
N THR A 186 -1.32 8.42 -20.68
CA THR A 186 -2.42 8.41 -21.66
C THR A 186 -2.77 6.96 -22.04
N PRO A 187 -4.05 6.55 -22.05
CA PRO A 187 -4.41 5.20 -22.43
C PRO A 187 -4.50 5.07 -23.96
N THR A 188 -3.61 4.27 -24.56
CA THR A 188 -3.76 3.78 -25.93
C THR A 188 -3.98 2.28 -25.87
N ILE A 189 -5.23 1.83 -26.08
CA ILE A 189 -5.59 0.41 -26.13
C ILE A 189 -5.77 0.02 -27.60
N ALA A 190 -5.00 -0.95 -28.08
CA ALA A 190 -5.23 -1.65 -29.33
C ALA A 190 -5.11 -3.17 -29.10
N PRO A 191 -5.96 -4.02 -29.72
CA PRO A 191 -6.00 -5.44 -29.42
C PRO A 191 -5.13 -6.25 -30.39
N LEU A 192 -4.35 -7.21 -29.88
CA LEU A 192 -3.76 -8.27 -30.71
C LEU A 192 -3.92 -9.62 -30.02
N LEU A 193 -4.69 -10.49 -30.67
CA LEU A 193 -4.84 -11.91 -30.41
C LEU A 193 -3.79 -12.68 -31.23
N THR A 194 -3.04 -13.59 -30.61
CA THR A 194 -2.41 -14.74 -31.30
C THR A 194 -2.14 -15.87 -30.30
N PRO A 195 -2.27 -17.16 -30.67
CA PRO A 195 -2.44 -18.25 -29.72
C PRO A 195 -1.12 -18.90 -29.29
N LEU A 196 -1.12 -19.42 -28.06
CA LEU A 196 -0.03 -20.17 -27.43
C LEU A 196 0.16 -21.56 -28.05
N ALA A 197 1.39 -21.87 -28.45
CA ALA A 197 1.82 -23.23 -28.78
C ALA A 197 2.47 -23.90 -27.56
N SER A 198 2.00 -25.10 -27.26
CA SER A 198 2.42 -26.00 -26.18
C SER A 198 3.80 -26.63 -26.40
N ARG A 199 4.61 -26.75 -25.35
CA ARG A 199 5.65 -27.79 -25.25
C ARG A 199 5.73 -28.38 -23.83
N SER A 200 5.76 -29.71 -23.78
CA SER A 200 5.86 -30.57 -22.59
C SER A 200 7.27 -30.56 -21.96
N PRO A 201 7.41 -30.98 -20.68
CA PRO A 201 8.68 -30.93 -19.96
C PRO A 201 9.52 -32.20 -20.15
N LEU A 202 10.83 -32.02 -20.29
CA LEU A 202 11.82 -33.10 -20.16
C LEU A 202 12.44 -33.08 -18.75
N ILE A 203 12.59 -34.28 -18.21
CA ILE A 203 13.13 -34.63 -16.88
C ILE A 203 14.64 -34.33 -16.82
N PRO A 204 15.20 -33.78 -15.73
CA PRO A 204 16.64 -33.77 -15.53
C PRO A 204 17.13 -34.95 -14.68
N SER A 205 18.26 -35.50 -15.12
CA SER A 205 19.08 -36.53 -14.48
C SER A 205 19.82 -36.02 -13.24
N ARG A 206 20.15 -36.98 -12.35
CA ARG A 206 20.82 -36.86 -11.04
C ARG A 206 22.06 -35.96 -11.02
N THR A 207 22.11 -35.04 -10.05
CA THR A 207 23.30 -34.29 -9.62
C THR A 207 23.92 -34.87 -8.35
N PRO A 208 25.25 -34.74 -8.11
CA PRO A 208 25.93 -35.26 -6.93
C PRO A 208 25.65 -34.43 -5.66
N LEU A 209 25.80 -35.08 -4.51
CA LEU A 209 25.59 -34.51 -3.16
C LEU A 209 26.52 -33.31 -2.90
N LEU A 210 25.91 -32.14 -2.63
CA LEU A 210 26.62 -30.97 -2.10
C LEU A 210 26.93 -31.15 -0.59
N PRO A 211 28.00 -30.52 -0.07
CA PRO A 211 28.30 -30.46 1.35
C PRO A 211 27.17 -29.77 2.13
N PRO A 212 27.07 -29.99 3.46
CA PRO A 212 25.94 -29.50 4.25
C PRO A 212 25.78 -27.99 4.11
N THR A 213 24.63 -27.58 3.58
CA THR A 213 24.17 -26.19 3.61
C THR A 213 24.21 -25.69 5.06
N PRO A 214 24.76 -24.49 5.33
CA PRO A 214 24.67 -23.89 6.65
C PRO A 214 23.19 -23.76 7.03
N LEU A 215 22.87 -24.08 8.28
CA LEU A 215 21.54 -23.91 8.84
C LEU A 215 21.00 -22.51 8.54
N PRO A 216 19.75 -22.36 8.07
CA PRO A 216 19.18 -21.05 7.80
C PRO A 216 19.15 -20.22 9.09
N THR A 217 19.65 -18.99 9.01
CA THR A 217 19.62 -18.02 10.10
C THR A 217 18.16 -17.62 10.41
N PRO A 218 17.70 -17.68 11.66
CA PRO A 218 16.31 -17.39 12.05
C PRO A 218 16.00 -15.87 12.15
N ALA A 219 16.51 -15.02 11.26
CA ALA A 219 16.53 -13.57 11.52
C ALA A 219 15.62 -12.69 10.63
N ALA A 220 15.20 -13.19 9.46
CA ALA A 220 14.53 -12.38 8.42
C ALA A 220 13.01 -12.54 8.39
N SER A 221 12.53 -13.78 8.52
CA SER A 221 11.11 -14.11 8.60
C SER A 221 10.46 -13.51 9.85
N ASP A 222 11.19 -13.54 10.96
CA ASP A 222 10.66 -13.23 12.28
C ASP A 222 10.42 -11.72 12.45
N ASP A 223 11.26 -10.87 11.84
CA ASP A 223 11.08 -9.42 11.80
C ASP A 223 9.87 -9.01 10.95
N LEU A 224 9.71 -9.59 9.76
CA LEU A 224 8.55 -9.34 8.90
C LEU A 224 7.26 -9.80 9.59
N GLU A 225 7.25 -10.99 10.17
CA GLU A 225 6.10 -11.50 10.89
C GLU A 225 5.76 -10.62 12.10
N ALA A 226 6.75 -10.12 12.85
CA ALA A 226 6.55 -9.18 13.94
C ALA A 226 5.94 -7.85 13.46
N LYS A 227 6.43 -7.28 12.35
CA LYS A 227 5.83 -6.09 11.72
C LYS A 227 4.39 -6.34 11.28
N GLY A 228 4.14 -7.48 10.67
CA GLY A 228 2.80 -7.91 10.25
C GLY A 228 1.83 -8.03 11.42
N ARG A 229 2.23 -8.72 12.49
CA ARG A 229 1.46 -8.84 13.74
C ARG A 229 1.19 -7.48 14.38
N LYS A 230 2.18 -6.57 14.37
CA LYS A 230 2.03 -5.21 14.90
C LYS A 230 1.02 -4.40 14.09
N ALA A 231 1.07 -4.46 12.75
CA ALA A 231 0.11 -3.79 11.89
C ALA A 231 -1.32 -4.37 12.08
N LEU A 232 -1.45 -5.69 12.19
CA LEU A 232 -2.72 -6.36 12.46
C LEU A 232 -3.31 -5.93 13.81
N SER A 233 -2.50 -5.95 14.88
CA SER A 233 -2.91 -5.51 16.21
C SER A 233 -3.40 -4.06 16.20
N ARG A 234 -2.71 -3.17 15.46
CA ARG A 234 -3.13 -1.77 15.29
C ARG A 234 -4.48 -1.65 14.57
N ALA A 235 -4.71 -2.45 13.52
CA ALA A 235 -5.98 -2.48 12.80
C ALA A 235 -7.12 -2.97 13.70
N VAL A 236 -6.90 -4.08 14.43
CA VAL A 236 -7.84 -4.65 15.41
C VAL A 236 -8.17 -3.61 16.48
N HIS A 237 -7.16 -2.92 17.00
CA HIS A 237 -7.35 -1.93 18.05
C HIS A 237 -8.21 -0.75 17.57
N LEU A 238 -7.94 -0.15 16.41
CA LEU A 238 -8.80 0.90 15.85
C LEU A 238 -10.22 0.42 15.61
N ALA A 239 -10.38 -0.79 15.05
CA ALA A 239 -11.68 -1.39 14.81
C ALA A 239 -12.44 -1.72 16.11
N HIS A 240 -11.74 -1.99 17.20
CA HIS A 240 -12.34 -2.21 18.50
C HIS A 240 -12.73 -0.91 19.22
N LEU A 241 -11.88 0.13 19.13
CA LEU A 241 -12.12 1.42 19.81
C LEU A 241 -13.45 2.07 19.40
N VAL A 242 -13.87 1.92 18.14
CA VAL A 242 -15.15 2.48 17.66
C VAL A 242 -16.38 1.83 18.32
N LEU A 243 -16.22 0.69 18.99
CA LEU A 243 -17.29 0.02 19.76
C LEU A 243 -17.44 0.61 21.17
N SER A 244 -16.48 1.42 21.64
CA SER A 244 -16.60 2.12 22.91
C SER A 244 -17.67 3.21 22.81
N PRO A 245 -18.68 3.23 23.70
CA PRO A 245 -19.71 4.27 23.70
C PRO A 245 -19.12 5.69 23.77
N ASP A 246 -18.07 5.89 24.57
CA ASP A 246 -17.42 7.20 24.73
C ASP A 246 -16.69 7.67 23.47
N VAL A 247 -16.16 6.74 22.68
CA VAL A 247 -15.52 7.02 21.40
C VAL A 247 -16.58 7.29 20.35
N PHE A 248 -17.58 6.41 20.26
CA PHE A 248 -18.66 6.51 19.28
C PHE A 248 -19.47 7.80 19.45
N ALA A 249 -19.78 8.21 20.69
CA ALA A 249 -20.50 9.44 20.98
C ALA A 249 -19.76 10.72 20.54
N LYS A 250 -18.44 10.65 20.30
CA LYS A 250 -17.61 11.77 19.83
C LYS A 250 -17.48 11.82 18.29
N MET A 251 -18.13 10.91 17.57
CA MET A 251 -18.10 10.87 16.12
C MET A 251 -19.25 11.67 15.52
N PHE A 252 -18.95 12.36 14.43
CA PHE A 252 -19.95 13.03 13.60
C PHE A 252 -20.76 12.01 12.82
N VAL A 253 -22.04 12.30 12.62
CA VAL A 253 -22.90 11.60 11.68
C VAL A 253 -22.62 12.17 10.29
N PRO A 254 -22.16 11.37 9.32
CA PRO A 254 -21.87 11.86 7.98
C PRO A 254 -23.16 11.98 7.15
N ASP A 255 -23.07 12.64 6.00
CA ASP A 255 -24.21 12.88 5.10
C ASP A 255 -24.89 11.58 4.64
N ARG A 256 -24.09 10.53 4.39
CA ARG A 256 -24.59 9.18 4.05
C ARG A 256 -24.23 8.17 5.13
N PRO A 257 -24.95 8.12 6.27
CA PRO A 257 -24.56 7.38 7.48
C PRO A 257 -24.55 5.86 7.33
N HIS A 258 -25.18 5.31 6.29
CA HIS A 258 -25.20 3.87 6.02
C HIS A 258 -24.38 3.47 4.79
N SER A 259 -23.69 4.40 4.12
CA SER A 259 -22.94 4.11 2.90
C SER A 259 -21.58 3.43 3.16
N LEU A 260 -21.00 2.83 2.12
CA LEU A 260 -19.67 2.21 2.19
C LEU A 260 -18.56 3.24 2.50
N TYR A 261 -18.59 4.38 1.83
CA TYR A 261 -17.48 5.34 1.88
C TYR A 261 -17.59 6.34 3.03
N GLU A 262 -18.78 6.65 3.53
CA GLU A 262 -18.93 7.61 4.63
C GLU A 262 -19.41 6.95 5.93
N GLY A 263 -20.23 5.90 5.80
CA GLY A 263 -21.07 5.38 6.86
C GLY A 263 -20.70 4.02 7.42
N LEU A 264 -21.67 3.45 8.13
CA LEU A 264 -21.58 2.19 8.87
C LEU A 264 -21.23 0.99 7.98
N ALA A 265 -21.70 0.94 6.73
CA ALA A 265 -21.39 -0.18 5.85
C ALA A 265 -19.88 -0.34 5.62
N GLY A 266 -19.14 0.76 5.51
CA GLY A 266 -17.67 0.73 5.44
C GLY A 266 -17.03 0.07 6.65
N MET A 267 -17.54 0.38 7.84
CA MET A 267 -17.04 -0.19 9.09
C MET A 267 -17.46 -1.65 9.28
N CYS A 268 -18.66 -2.03 8.86
CA CYS A 268 -19.07 -3.43 8.81
C CYS A 268 -18.11 -4.26 7.94
N CYS A 269 -17.74 -3.75 6.75
CA CYS A 269 -16.74 -4.41 5.90
C CYS A 269 -15.36 -4.46 6.58
N ALA A 270 -14.95 -3.40 7.28
CA ALA A 270 -13.67 -3.37 8.00
C ALA A 270 -13.64 -4.40 9.15
N TRP A 271 -14.70 -4.52 9.95
CA TRP A 271 -14.81 -5.55 10.99
C TRP A 271 -14.76 -6.96 10.39
N ALA A 272 -15.48 -7.21 9.29
CA ALA A 272 -15.43 -8.49 8.59
C ALA A 272 -14.01 -8.82 8.11
N ALA A 273 -13.29 -7.83 7.55
CA ALA A 273 -11.91 -7.99 7.12
C ALA A 273 -10.95 -8.26 8.30
N VAL A 274 -11.14 -7.59 9.45
CA VAL A 274 -10.39 -7.87 10.69
C VAL A 274 -10.64 -9.30 11.17
N LEU A 275 -11.89 -9.75 11.22
CA LEU A 275 -12.24 -11.11 11.63
C LEU A 275 -11.63 -12.15 10.69
N ALA A 276 -11.66 -11.92 9.38
CA ALA A 276 -11.02 -12.79 8.39
C ALA A 276 -9.50 -12.86 8.60
N ALA A 277 -8.85 -11.71 8.82
CA ALA A 277 -7.41 -11.65 9.09
C ALA A 277 -7.01 -12.38 10.39
N LEU A 278 -7.79 -12.22 11.47
CA LEU A 278 -7.55 -12.89 12.75
C LEU A 278 -7.69 -14.42 12.66
N ARG A 279 -8.59 -14.91 11.81
CA ARG A 279 -8.79 -16.36 11.57
C ARG A 279 -7.72 -16.99 10.70
N GLY A 280 -6.71 -16.23 10.26
CA GLY A 280 -5.69 -16.69 9.33
C GLY A 280 -6.23 -16.93 7.92
N CYS A 281 -7.46 -16.49 7.61
CA CYS A 281 -8.02 -16.56 6.26
C CYS A 281 -7.30 -15.52 5.37
N GLY A 282 -6.08 -15.77 4.89
CA GLY A 282 -5.30 -14.64 4.33
C GLY A 282 -4.17 -14.90 3.35
N ALA A 283 -3.79 -16.15 3.08
CA ALA A 283 -2.67 -16.41 2.16
C ALA A 283 -3.01 -16.11 0.68
N LYS A 284 -4.29 -16.23 0.27
CA LYS A 284 -4.72 -15.93 -1.10
C LYS A 284 -5.10 -14.46 -1.24
N GLU A 285 -4.69 -13.84 -2.35
CA GLU A 285 -5.15 -12.49 -2.71
C GLU A 285 -6.68 -12.49 -2.86
N GLY A 286 -7.32 -11.42 -2.40
CA GLY A 286 -8.79 -11.29 -2.45
C GLY A 286 -9.58 -11.82 -1.25
N CYS A 287 -8.97 -12.49 -0.27
CA CYS A 287 -9.72 -13.02 0.90
C CYS A 287 -10.29 -11.94 1.83
N TRP A 288 -9.78 -10.71 1.75
CA TRP A 288 -10.20 -9.54 2.53
C TRP A 288 -9.45 -8.30 2.01
N GLY A 289 -10.09 -7.14 2.05
CA GLY A 289 -9.57 -5.89 1.50
C GLY A 289 -10.68 -4.84 1.50
N MET A 290 -10.36 -3.59 1.15
CA MET A 290 -11.37 -2.56 1.02
C MET A 290 -12.23 -2.81 -0.23
N PRO A 291 -13.57 -2.96 -0.10
CA PRO A 291 -14.45 -3.15 -1.26
C PRO A 291 -14.38 -1.96 -2.23
N GLY A 292 -14.43 -2.23 -3.53
CA GLY A 292 -14.27 -1.22 -4.59
C GLY A 292 -12.85 -0.63 -4.69
N TYR A 293 -11.86 -1.31 -4.12
CA TYR A 293 -10.48 -0.82 -4.12
C TYR A 293 -9.42 -1.92 -3.97
N ASP A 294 -9.69 -3.06 -3.35
CA ASP A 294 -8.78 -4.22 -3.25
C ASP A 294 -9.43 -5.53 -3.72
N ASP A 295 -10.51 -5.42 -4.47
CA ASP A 295 -11.43 -6.49 -4.87
C ASP A 295 -11.23 -7.01 -6.30
N LEU A 296 -10.36 -6.38 -7.11
CA LEU A 296 -9.96 -6.95 -8.40
C LEU A 296 -9.07 -8.18 -8.15
N ILE A 297 -9.71 -9.35 -8.12
CA ILE A 297 -9.08 -10.67 -8.22
C ILE A 297 -9.00 -10.98 -9.71
N LEU A 298 -7.94 -10.52 -10.38
CA LEU A 298 -7.68 -10.79 -11.80
C LEU A 298 -6.49 -11.75 -11.96
#